data_AF-A0A1F7GJJ0-F1
#
_entry.id   AF-A0A1F7GJJ0-F1
#
_cell.length_a   1.000
_cell.length_b   1.000
_cell.length_c   1.000
_cell.angle_alpha   90.00
_cell.angle_beta   90.00
_cell.angle_gamma   90.00
#
_symmetry.space_group_name_H-M   'P 1'
#
loop_
_entity.id
_entity.type
_entity.pdbx_description
1 polymer ?
#
loop_
_entity_poly.entity_id
_entity_poly.type
_entity_poly.pdbx_seq_one_letter_code
_entity_poly.pdbx_strand_id
1 'polypeptide(L)'
;MIFLYTFAIIFAISIVSQKTTNNLFSVLYKITRSERISIFIAAFIFLPGTFIHEACHLISALLLFLPVKKFSIIPSVTSTPNGYSIKLGTVTYGKRDPISGILVGIAPVLGGIIFFAYLSTVFKYVQGNLLLTIFVAYLSFVVASTMLSSKQDIVDSVYIIPLLIILFVSALYFHVEFWNDRLVVEFMSRMNYYLISAFLVNLGGFGVTKIMSKFI
;
A
#
# COMPACT_ATOMS: atom_id res chain seq x y z
N MET A 1 -3.34 -17.12 13.63
CA MET A 1 -2.17 -17.31 12.73
C MET A 1 -2.32 -16.56 11.40
N ILE A 2 -3.41 -16.76 10.63
CA ILE A 2 -3.58 -16.17 9.28
C ILE A 2 -3.58 -14.62 9.25
N PHE A 3 -4.12 -13.97 10.28
CA PHE A 3 -4.13 -12.51 10.41
C PHE A 3 -2.72 -11.94 10.66
N LEU A 4 -1.96 -12.54 11.57
CA LEU A 4 -0.58 -12.13 11.84
C LEU A 4 0.28 -12.22 10.58
N TYR A 5 0.09 -13.30 9.81
CA TYR A 5 0.73 -13.46 8.50
C TYR A 5 0.36 -12.33 7.51
N THR A 6 -0.93 -11.95 7.47
CA THR A 6 -1.42 -10.85 6.63
C THR A 6 -0.74 -9.52 6.98
N PHE A 7 -0.65 -9.18 8.27
CA PHE A 7 0.01 -7.94 8.70
C PHE A 7 1.50 -7.97 8.39
N ALA A 8 2.16 -9.11 8.63
CA ALA A 8 3.58 -9.29 8.31
C ALA A 8 3.86 -9.10 6.81
N ILE A 9 3.00 -9.64 5.93
CA ILE A 9 3.21 -9.49 4.49
C ILE A 9 2.95 -8.07 3.99
N ILE A 10 1.92 -7.38 4.51
CA ILE A 10 1.68 -5.95 4.18
C ILE A 10 2.91 -5.12 4.57
N PHE A 11 3.44 -5.34 5.77
CA PHE A 11 4.64 -4.63 6.24
C PHE A 11 5.86 -4.95 5.36
N ALA A 12 6.07 -6.21 4.99
CA ALA A 12 7.15 -6.61 4.10
C ALA A 12 7.04 -5.97 2.70
N ILE A 13 5.83 -5.97 2.11
CA ILE A 13 5.55 -5.29 0.83
C ILE A 13 5.91 -3.81 0.92
N SER A 14 5.59 -3.15 2.03
CA SER A 14 5.82 -1.72 2.22
C SER A 14 7.30 -1.35 2.18
N ILE A 15 8.15 -2.16 2.81
CA ILE A 15 9.61 -1.97 2.79
C ILE A 15 10.17 -2.22 1.38
N VAL A 16 9.72 -3.29 0.71
CA VAL A 16 10.24 -3.65 -0.63
C VAL A 16 9.75 -2.68 -1.70
N SER A 17 8.49 -2.24 -1.65
CA SER A 17 7.88 -1.33 -2.62
C SER A 17 8.52 0.06 -2.60
N GLN A 18 8.85 0.61 -1.42
CA GLN A 18 9.57 1.88 -1.33
C GLN A 18 10.93 1.81 -2.01
N LYS A 19 11.69 0.73 -1.76
CA LYS A 19 12.98 0.50 -2.43
C LYS A 19 12.81 0.30 -3.94
N THR A 20 11.79 -0.44 -4.35
CA THR A 20 11.48 -0.69 -5.76
C THR A 20 11.13 0.59 -6.49
N THR A 21 10.31 1.45 -5.90
CA THR A 21 9.88 2.72 -6.51
C THR A 21 11.06 3.69 -6.67
N ASN A 22 11.90 3.82 -5.65
CA ASN A 22 13.09 4.69 -5.72
C ASN A 22 14.12 4.17 -6.73
N ASN A 23 14.34 2.85 -6.79
CA ASN A 23 15.23 2.24 -7.78
C ASN A 23 14.67 2.36 -9.20
N LEU A 24 13.36 2.14 -9.38
CA LEU A 24 12.68 2.30 -10.66
C LEU A 24 12.89 3.72 -11.20
N PHE A 25 12.69 4.73 -10.37
CA PHE A 25 12.94 6.11 -10.76
C PHE A 25 14.39 6.39 -11.12
N SER A 26 15.33 5.88 -10.32
CA SER A 26 16.75 6.03 -10.61
C SER A 26 17.13 5.43 -11.97
N VAL A 27 16.57 4.25 -12.30
CA VAL A 27 16.75 3.61 -13.61
C VAL A 27 16.09 4.42 -14.73
N LEU A 28 14.84 4.86 -14.54
CA LEU A 28 14.12 5.69 -15.51
C LEU A 28 14.87 7.00 -15.78
N TYR A 29 15.43 7.63 -14.74
CA TYR A 29 16.21 8.85 -14.86
C TYR A 29 17.51 8.62 -15.64
N LYS A 30 18.22 7.52 -15.38
CA LYS A 30 19.43 7.17 -16.14
C LYS A 30 19.14 6.92 -17.62
N ILE A 31 17.98 6.33 -17.95
CA ILE A 31 17.56 6.04 -19.32
C ILE A 31 17.08 7.31 -20.04
N THR A 32 16.16 8.05 -19.43
CA THR A 32 15.49 9.20 -20.06
C THR A 32 16.33 10.48 -19.98
N ARG A 33 17.27 10.56 -19.02
CA ARG A 33 18.03 11.76 -18.65
C ARG A 33 17.14 12.97 -18.33
N SER A 34 15.88 12.71 -17.98
CA SER A 34 14.89 13.73 -17.66
C SER A 34 14.15 13.36 -16.39
N GLU A 35 14.32 14.19 -15.36
CA GLU A 35 13.60 14.05 -14.11
C GLU A 35 12.08 14.05 -14.36
N ARG A 36 11.59 15.01 -15.15
CA ARG A 36 10.17 15.17 -15.45
C ARG A 36 9.56 13.91 -16.10
N ILE A 37 10.23 13.34 -17.11
CA ILE A 37 9.72 12.14 -17.81
C ILE A 37 9.74 10.94 -16.87
N SER A 38 10.80 10.79 -16.07
CA SER A 38 10.94 9.68 -15.11
C SER A 38 9.87 9.72 -14.03
N ILE A 39 9.60 10.92 -13.49
CA ILE A 39 8.51 11.17 -12.54
C ILE A 39 7.18 10.77 -13.16
N PHE A 40 6.92 11.22 -14.39
CA PHE A 40 5.65 10.98 -15.06
C PHE A 40 5.41 9.49 -15.31
N ILE A 41 6.41 8.76 -15.81
CA ILE A 41 6.31 7.31 -16.04
C ILE A 41 6.07 6.56 -14.73
N ALA A 42 6.86 6.85 -13.69
CA ALA A 42 6.71 6.20 -12.39
C ALA A 42 5.32 6.49 -11.78
N ALA A 43 4.87 7.74 -11.81
CA ALA A 43 3.57 8.11 -11.30
C ALA A 43 2.43 7.49 -12.09
N PHE A 44 2.53 7.39 -13.41
CA PHE A 44 1.52 6.72 -14.23
C PHE A 44 1.37 5.24 -13.85
N ILE A 45 2.48 4.53 -13.62
CA ILE A 45 2.46 3.12 -13.20
C ILE A 45 1.73 2.95 -11.86
N PHE A 46 1.98 3.83 -10.89
CA PHE A 46 1.40 3.72 -9.54
C PHE A 46 0.09 4.50 -9.35
N LEU A 47 -0.36 5.23 -10.38
CA LEU A 47 -1.48 6.17 -10.30
C LEU A 47 -2.75 5.56 -9.70
N PRO A 48 -3.21 4.35 -10.11
CA PRO A 48 -4.44 3.77 -9.55
C PRO A 48 -4.36 3.58 -8.03
N GLY A 49 -3.20 3.13 -7.52
CA GLY A 49 -2.99 2.87 -6.10
C GLY A 49 -2.78 4.16 -5.33
N THR A 50 -2.00 5.11 -5.86
CA THR A 50 -1.85 6.44 -5.25
C THR A 50 -3.19 7.16 -5.16
N PHE A 51 -4.05 7.05 -6.17
CA PHE A 51 -5.39 7.62 -6.12
C PHE A 51 -6.22 7.01 -4.98
N ILE A 52 -6.27 5.69 -4.87
CA ILE A 52 -6.98 5.00 -3.77
C ILE A 52 -6.40 5.41 -2.42
N HIS A 53 -5.07 5.44 -2.31
CA HIS A 53 -4.35 5.82 -1.09
C HIS A 53 -4.72 7.22 -0.60
N GLU A 54 -4.53 8.23 -1.45
CA GLU A 54 -4.82 9.62 -1.09
C GLU A 54 -6.33 9.85 -0.90
N ALA A 55 -7.18 9.13 -1.65
CA ALA A 55 -8.63 9.17 -1.43
C ALA A 55 -9.01 8.63 -0.04
N CYS A 56 -8.34 7.59 0.45
CA CYS A 56 -8.59 7.07 1.80
C CYS A 56 -8.21 8.09 2.88
N HIS A 57 -7.05 8.76 2.74
CA HIS A 57 -6.67 9.86 3.62
C HIS A 57 -7.70 10.99 3.60
N LEU A 58 -8.14 11.39 2.40
CA LEU A 58 -9.14 12.44 2.21
C LEU A 58 -10.48 12.06 2.87
N ILE A 59 -11.01 10.88 2.56
CA ILE A 59 -12.29 10.40 3.10
C ILE A 59 -12.21 10.32 4.63
N SER A 60 -11.14 9.77 5.19
CA SER A 60 -10.96 9.68 6.65
C SER A 60 -10.90 11.07 7.29
N ALA A 61 -10.13 12.00 6.71
CA ALA A 61 -10.07 13.37 7.18
C ALA A 61 -11.44 14.07 7.14
N LEU A 62 -12.23 13.85 6.10
CA LEU A 62 -13.58 14.39 5.98
C LEU A 62 -14.55 13.78 7.01
N LEU A 63 -14.52 12.46 7.20
CA LEU A 63 -15.34 11.76 8.21
C LEU A 63 -15.01 12.21 9.64
N LEU A 64 -13.76 12.59 9.89
CA LEU A 64 -13.30 13.13 11.17
C LEU A 64 -13.45 14.66 11.28
N PHE A 65 -14.08 15.29 10.29
CA PHE A 65 -14.28 16.74 10.23
C PHE A 65 -12.99 17.54 10.38
N LEU A 66 -11.89 17.05 9.81
CA LEU A 66 -10.60 17.74 9.78
C LEU A 66 -10.54 18.70 8.58
N PRO A 67 -10.00 19.91 8.74
CA PRO A 67 -9.87 20.85 7.65
C PRO A 67 -8.80 20.39 6.66
N VAL A 68 -9.22 19.96 5.48
CA VAL A 68 -8.33 19.56 4.37
C VAL A 68 -7.79 20.81 3.69
N LYS A 69 -6.46 20.95 3.61
CA LYS A 69 -5.78 22.12 3.03
C LYS A 69 -5.32 21.87 1.60
N LYS A 70 -4.87 20.66 1.29
CA LYS A 70 -4.36 20.30 -0.03
C LYS A 70 -4.64 18.82 -0.32
N PHE A 71 -5.07 18.53 -1.54
CA PHE A 71 -5.12 17.20 -2.12
C PHE A 71 -4.38 17.25 -3.46
N SER A 72 -3.41 16.36 -3.66
CA SER A 72 -2.62 16.28 -4.88
C SER A 72 -2.22 14.84 -5.16
N ILE A 73 -2.55 14.36 -6.35
CA ILE A 73 -2.05 13.09 -6.91
C ILE A 73 -0.81 13.31 -7.80
N ILE A 74 -0.32 14.55 -7.88
CA ILE A 74 0.87 14.89 -8.63
C ILE A 74 2.09 14.50 -7.80
N PRO A 75 2.99 13.68 -8.35
CA PRO A 75 4.22 13.27 -7.68
C PRO A 75 5.18 14.45 -7.49
N SER A 76 6.00 14.37 -6.44
CA SER A 76 7.12 15.29 -6.20
C SER A 76 8.38 14.49 -5.86
N VAL A 77 9.54 14.93 -6.34
CA VAL A 77 10.83 14.31 -6.04
C VAL A 77 11.63 15.20 -5.12
N THR A 78 12.32 14.58 -4.18
CA THR A 78 13.31 15.24 -3.33
C THR A 78 14.63 14.49 -3.43
N SER A 79 15.69 15.20 -3.79
CA SER A 79 17.05 14.69 -3.76
C SER A 79 17.50 14.46 -2.32
N THR A 80 18.05 13.29 -2.04
CA THR A 80 18.58 12.90 -0.74
C THR A 80 20.05 12.49 -0.88
N PRO A 81 20.85 12.48 0.20
CA PRO A 81 22.26 12.03 0.14
C PRO A 81 22.44 10.61 -0.43
N ASN A 82 21.41 9.77 -0.33
CA ASN A 82 21.42 8.37 -0.76
C ASN A 82 20.67 8.13 -2.08
N GLY A 83 20.38 9.19 -2.86
CA GLY A 83 19.65 9.11 -4.13
C GLY A 83 18.37 9.93 -4.13
N TYR A 84 17.35 9.51 -4.88
CA TYR A 84 16.09 10.24 -4.98
C TYR A 84 14.99 9.60 -4.11
N SER A 85 14.18 10.44 -3.46
CA SER A 85 12.95 10.03 -2.80
C SER A 85 11.77 10.57 -3.59
N ILE A 86 10.95 9.68 -4.14
CA ILE A 86 9.68 10.09 -4.75
C ILE A 86 8.59 10.09 -3.69
N LYS A 87 7.77 11.13 -3.72
CA LYS A 87 6.46 11.15 -3.08
C LYS A 87 5.40 11.15 -4.17
N LEU A 88 4.59 10.10 -4.26
CA LEU A 88 3.65 9.90 -5.37
C LEU A 88 2.41 10.80 -5.28
N GLY A 89 1.95 11.09 -4.06
CA GLY A 89 0.79 11.94 -3.79
C GLY A 89 0.95 12.67 -2.46
N THR A 90 0.02 13.57 -2.15
CA THR A 90 -0.05 14.22 -0.84
C THR A 90 -1.46 14.72 -0.54
N VAL A 91 -1.97 14.32 0.61
CA VAL A 91 -3.04 15.01 1.34
C VAL A 91 -2.48 15.71 2.57
N THR A 92 -2.83 16.98 2.74
CA THR A 92 -2.56 17.73 3.98
C THR A 92 -3.85 18.15 4.65
N TYR A 93 -3.91 17.92 5.95
CA TYR A 93 -5.05 18.25 6.80
C TYR A 93 -4.55 18.91 8.09
N GLY A 94 -5.39 19.73 8.72
CA GLY A 94 -5.09 20.28 10.04
C GLY A 94 -5.14 19.18 11.09
N LYS A 95 -4.00 18.90 11.74
CA LYS A 95 -3.98 17.96 12.88
C LYS A 95 -4.70 18.60 14.06
N ARG A 96 -5.77 17.95 14.53
CA ARG A 96 -6.56 18.36 15.70
C ARG A 96 -6.06 17.70 16.98
N ASP A 97 -5.73 16.41 16.91
CA ASP A 97 -5.30 15.57 18.03
C ASP A 97 -4.56 14.30 17.52
N PRO A 98 -3.82 13.56 18.37
CA PRO A 98 -3.07 12.37 17.98
C PRO A 98 -3.92 11.21 17.44
N ILE A 99 -5.14 11.02 17.96
CA ILE A 99 -6.03 9.92 17.58
C ILE A 99 -6.51 10.12 16.16
N SER A 100 -6.97 11.34 15.84
CA SER A 100 -7.34 11.73 14.48
C SER A 100 -6.18 11.53 13.48
N GLY A 101 -4.95 11.83 13.90
CA GLY A 101 -3.76 11.58 13.08
C GLY A 101 -3.56 10.10 12.76
N ILE A 102 -3.67 9.23 13.78
CA ILE A 102 -3.57 7.78 13.62
C ILE A 102 -4.69 7.24 12.72
N LEU A 103 -5.95 7.64 12.95
CA LEU A 103 -7.09 7.18 12.16
C LEU A 103 -6.99 7.56 10.67
N VAL A 104 -6.49 8.76 10.37
CA VAL A 104 -6.19 9.14 8.99
C VAL A 104 -5.01 8.33 8.45
N GLY A 105 -3.92 8.21 9.21
CA GLY A 105 -2.72 7.46 8.83
C GLY A 105 -2.97 6.00 8.44
N ILE A 106 -3.93 5.34 9.11
CA ILE A 106 -4.29 3.93 8.86
C ILE A 106 -5.31 3.78 7.72
N ALA A 107 -6.02 4.85 7.35
CA ALA A 107 -7.11 4.79 6.38
C ALA A 107 -6.72 4.13 5.04
N PRO A 108 -5.53 4.38 4.45
CA PRO A 108 -5.13 3.68 3.23
C PRO A 108 -4.95 2.17 3.39
N VAL A 109 -4.53 1.70 4.56
CA VAL A 109 -4.45 0.26 4.87
C VAL A 109 -5.85 -0.34 4.92
N LEU A 110 -6.80 0.33 5.59
CA LEU A 110 -8.20 -0.11 5.61
C LEU A 110 -8.81 -0.11 4.22
N GLY A 111 -8.57 0.93 3.42
CA GLY A 111 -9.01 1.01 2.03
C GLY A 111 -8.44 -0.12 1.17
N GLY A 112 -7.16 -0.47 1.34
CA GLY A 112 -6.55 -1.62 0.68
C GLY A 112 -7.17 -2.95 1.12
N ILE A 113 -7.46 -3.15 2.41
CA ILE A 113 -8.15 -4.35 2.91
C ILE A 113 -9.55 -4.46 2.30
N ILE A 114 -10.31 -3.35 2.23
CA ILE A 114 -11.63 -3.31 1.58
C ILE A 114 -11.51 -3.63 0.09
N PHE A 115 -10.49 -3.10 -0.58
CA PHE A 115 -10.20 -3.41 -1.99
C PHE A 115 -9.94 -4.90 -2.22
N PHE A 116 -9.12 -5.54 -1.37
CA PHE A 116 -8.86 -6.98 -1.47
C PHE A 116 -10.07 -7.82 -1.06
N ALA A 117 -10.91 -7.34 -0.14
CA ALA A 117 -12.21 -7.96 0.16
C ALA A 117 -13.13 -7.97 -1.05
N TYR A 118 -13.19 -6.86 -1.78
CA TYR A 118 -13.91 -6.79 -3.04
C TYR A 118 -13.31 -7.76 -4.09
N LEU A 119 -11.99 -7.79 -4.27
CA LEU A 119 -11.35 -8.73 -5.20
C LEU A 119 -11.60 -10.20 -4.85
N SER A 120 -11.78 -10.51 -3.57
CA SER A 120 -12.09 -11.86 -3.09
C SER A 120 -13.48 -12.34 -3.52
N THR A 121 -14.46 -11.43 -3.67
CA THR A 121 -15.83 -11.79 -4.11
C THR A 121 -15.89 -12.03 -5.62
N VAL A 122 -15.09 -11.29 -6.40
CA VAL A 122 -15.05 -11.41 -7.87
C VAL A 122 -14.04 -12.43 -8.39
N PHE A 123 -13.28 -13.09 -7.51
CA PHE A 123 -12.20 -14.05 -7.85
C PHE A 123 -12.63 -15.10 -8.90
N LYS A 124 -13.86 -15.63 -8.79
CA LYS A 124 -14.39 -16.64 -9.71
C LYS A 124 -14.45 -16.17 -11.17
N TYR A 125 -14.67 -14.88 -11.40
CA TYR A 125 -14.71 -14.30 -12.75
C TYR A 125 -13.32 -14.01 -13.31
N VAL A 126 -12.34 -13.80 -12.42
CA VAL A 126 -10.93 -13.59 -12.77
C VAL A 126 -10.30 -14.91 -13.23
N GLN A 127 -10.65 -16.00 -12.54
CA GLN A 127 -10.14 -17.34 -12.82
C GLN A 127 -10.61 -17.83 -14.21
N GLY A 128 -9.67 -17.97 -15.15
CA GLY A 128 -9.93 -18.45 -16.52
C GLY A 128 -9.83 -17.39 -17.61
N ASN A 129 -9.74 -16.10 -17.26
CA ASN A 129 -9.46 -15.03 -18.22
C ASN A 129 -8.06 -14.44 -17.99
N LEU A 130 -7.14 -14.69 -18.92
CA LEU A 130 -5.74 -14.25 -18.80
C LEU A 130 -5.61 -12.72 -18.70
N LEU A 131 -6.34 -11.99 -19.54
CA LEU A 131 -6.26 -10.52 -19.56
C LEU A 131 -6.76 -9.94 -18.24
N LEU A 132 -7.88 -10.45 -17.73
CA LEU A 132 -8.42 -10.02 -16.44
C LEU A 132 -7.49 -10.41 -15.28
N THR A 133 -6.86 -11.57 -15.36
CA THR A 133 -5.85 -12.01 -14.37
C THR A 133 -4.66 -11.07 -14.32
N ILE A 134 -4.11 -10.69 -15.48
CA ILE A 134 -2.99 -9.73 -15.56
C ILE A 134 -3.41 -8.37 -15.01
N PHE A 135 -4.59 -7.89 -15.37
CA PHE A 135 -5.10 -6.61 -14.88
C PHE A 135 -5.29 -6.60 -13.36
N VAL A 136 -5.90 -7.65 -12.80
CA VAL A 136 -6.08 -7.80 -11.34
C VAL A 136 -4.75 -7.96 -10.62
N ALA A 137 -3.78 -8.69 -11.20
CA ALA A 137 -2.44 -8.79 -10.65
C ALA A 137 -1.72 -7.43 -10.63
N TYR A 138 -1.85 -6.64 -11.70
CA TYR A 138 -1.33 -5.27 -11.76
C TYR A 138 -1.99 -4.37 -10.70
N LEU A 139 -3.31 -4.37 -10.59
CA LEU A 139 -4.01 -3.57 -9.57
C LEU A 139 -3.64 -4.01 -8.15
N SER A 140 -3.57 -5.32 -7.91
CA SER A 140 -3.14 -5.88 -6.61
C SER A 140 -1.73 -5.42 -6.26
N PHE A 141 -0.81 -5.47 -7.23
CA PHE A 141 0.55 -4.96 -7.08
C PHE A 141 0.55 -3.47 -6.73
N VAL A 142 -0.13 -2.63 -7.51
CA VAL A 142 -0.10 -1.17 -7.32
C VAL A 142 -0.78 -0.75 -6.01
N VAL A 143 -1.93 -1.34 -5.67
CA VAL A 143 -2.64 -1.07 -4.41
C VAL A 143 -1.79 -1.53 -3.23
N ALA A 144 -1.32 -2.79 -3.21
CA ALA A 144 -0.50 -3.28 -2.10
C ALA A 144 0.79 -2.46 -1.91
N SER A 145 1.42 -2.03 -3.00
CA SER A 145 2.64 -1.19 -2.96
C SER A 145 2.38 0.22 -2.43
N THR A 146 1.14 0.70 -2.49
CA THR A 146 0.80 2.07 -2.09
C THR A 146 0.12 2.14 -0.73
N MET A 147 -0.34 1.04 -0.13
CA MET A 147 -1.02 1.01 1.17
C MET A 147 -0.24 1.70 2.32
N LEU A 148 1.10 1.61 2.34
CA LEU A 148 1.98 2.27 3.30
C LEU A 148 3.10 3.03 2.58
N SER A 149 2.72 3.92 1.67
CA SER A 149 3.67 4.61 0.78
C SER A 149 4.44 5.75 1.45
N SER A 150 3.89 6.41 2.47
CA SER A 150 4.56 7.50 3.18
C SER A 150 5.30 7.02 4.44
N LYS A 151 6.40 7.71 4.76
CA LYS A 151 7.10 7.53 6.05
C LYS A 151 6.18 7.81 7.23
N GLN A 152 5.29 8.80 7.09
CA GLN A 152 4.32 9.14 8.12
C GLN A 152 3.31 8.01 8.31
N ASP A 153 2.83 7.38 7.23
CA ASP A 153 1.86 6.27 7.32
C ASP A 153 2.47 5.06 8.02
N ILE A 154 3.77 4.77 7.81
CA ILE A 154 4.46 3.71 8.55
C ILE A 154 4.49 4.03 10.05
N VAL A 155 4.88 5.24 10.42
CA VAL A 155 4.94 5.66 11.82
C VAL A 155 3.55 5.58 12.45
N ASP A 156 2.53 6.10 11.76
CA ASP A 156 1.14 6.08 12.22
C ASP A 156 0.61 4.63 12.34
N SER A 157 1.05 3.75 11.44
CA SER A 157 0.69 2.32 11.47
C SER A 157 1.39 1.54 12.58
N VAL A 158 2.57 1.96 13.05
CA VAL A 158 3.23 1.33 14.21
C VAL A 158 2.37 1.51 15.48
N TYR A 159 1.64 2.62 15.61
CA TYR A 159 0.71 2.81 16.73
C TYR A 159 -0.52 1.89 16.67
N ILE A 160 -0.76 1.20 15.55
CA ILE A 160 -1.77 0.12 15.47
C ILE A 160 -1.33 -1.11 16.26
N ILE A 161 -0.03 -1.37 16.38
CA ILE A 161 0.48 -2.63 16.94
C ILE A 161 -0.02 -2.86 18.38
N PRO A 162 0.06 -1.88 19.31
CA PRO A 162 -0.53 -2.02 20.64
C PRO A 162 -2.04 -2.29 20.60
N LEU A 163 -2.79 -1.63 19.71
CA LEU A 163 -4.23 -1.85 19.55
C LEU A 163 -4.53 -3.28 19.09
N LEU A 164 -3.78 -3.81 18.12
CA LEU A 164 -3.93 -5.20 17.65
C LEU A 164 -3.59 -6.21 18.74
N ILE A 165 -2.58 -5.94 19.57
CA ILE A 165 -2.26 -6.78 20.73
C ILE A 165 -3.42 -6.80 21.71
N ILE A 166 -3.98 -5.64 22.05
CA ILE A 166 -5.13 -5.52 22.95
C ILE A 166 -6.33 -6.28 22.38
N LEU A 167 -6.65 -6.08 21.10
CA LEU A 167 -7.75 -6.79 20.43
C LEU A 167 -7.52 -8.30 20.43
N PHE A 168 -6.31 -8.76 20.14
CA PHE A 168 -5.97 -10.18 20.15
C PHE A 168 -6.10 -10.79 21.55
N VAL A 169 -5.55 -10.15 22.58
CA VAL A 169 -5.67 -10.59 23.98
C VAL A 169 -7.13 -10.61 24.42
N SER A 170 -7.91 -9.56 24.07
CA SER A 170 -9.33 -9.51 24.38
C SER A 170 -10.10 -10.65 23.71
N ALA A 171 -9.80 -10.96 22.44
CA ALA A 171 -10.48 -12.03 21.73
C ALA A 171 -10.13 -13.42 22.29
N LEU A 172 -8.91 -13.62 22.80
CA LEU A 172 -8.54 -14.82 23.55
C LEU A 172 -9.29 -14.90 24.87
N TYR A 173 -9.40 -13.80 25.61
CA TYR A 173 -10.10 -13.73 26.90
C TYR A 173 -11.61 -14.00 26.77
N PHE A 174 -12.25 -13.46 25.74
CA PHE A 174 -13.70 -13.61 25.50
C PHE A 174 -14.06 -14.88 24.69
N HIS A 175 -13.09 -15.76 24.41
CA HIS A 175 -13.29 -16.97 23.60
C HIS A 175 -14.05 -16.72 22.28
N VAL A 176 -13.76 -15.60 21.62
CA VAL A 176 -14.46 -15.21 20.40
C VAL A 176 -14.07 -16.18 19.28
N GLU A 177 -14.98 -17.07 18.88
CA GLU A 177 -14.76 -18.08 17.84
C GLU A 177 -14.67 -17.51 16.41
N PHE A 178 -14.82 -16.17 16.25
CA PHE A 178 -14.74 -15.46 14.98
C PHE A 178 -13.51 -15.83 14.12
N TRP A 179 -12.39 -16.18 14.77
CA TRP A 179 -11.14 -16.53 14.08
C TRP A 179 -11.22 -17.84 13.27
N ASN A 180 -12.17 -18.72 13.60
CA ASN A 180 -12.36 -20.01 12.96
C ASN A 180 -13.58 -20.05 12.03
N ASP A 181 -14.30 -18.94 11.90
CA ASP A 181 -15.41 -18.85 10.96
C ASP A 181 -14.92 -19.10 9.53
N ARG A 182 -15.61 -20.02 8.84
CA ARG A 182 -15.22 -20.46 7.48
C ARG A 182 -15.16 -19.28 6.51
N LEU A 183 -16.09 -18.34 6.58
CA LEU A 183 -16.13 -17.18 5.69
C LEU A 183 -14.92 -16.27 5.94
N VAL A 184 -14.58 -16.07 7.21
CA VAL A 184 -13.42 -15.27 7.63
C VAL A 184 -12.12 -15.90 7.16
N VAL A 185 -11.96 -17.22 7.33
CA VAL A 185 -10.76 -17.96 6.91
C VAL A 185 -10.63 -17.96 5.37
N GLU A 186 -11.73 -18.21 4.64
CA GLU A 186 -11.72 -18.16 3.17
C GLU A 186 -11.37 -16.76 2.65
N PHE A 187 -11.94 -15.71 3.26
CA PHE A 187 -11.64 -14.33 2.92
C PHE A 187 -10.15 -14.01 3.16
N MET A 188 -9.62 -14.33 4.35
CA MET A 188 -8.22 -14.11 4.69
C MET A 188 -7.26 -14.86 3.76
N SER A 189 -7.60 -16.11 3.39
CA SER A 189 -6.80 -16.92 2.47
C SER A 189 -6.72 -16.30 1.07
N ARG A 190 -7.84 -15.84 0.51
CA ARG A 190 -7.89 -15.18 -0.80
C ARG A 190 -7.15 -13.83 -0.79
N MET A 191 -7.31 -13.04 0.27
CA MET A 191 -6.56 -11.80 0.43
C MET A 191 -5.05 -12.07 0.48
N ASN A 192 -4.61 -13.07 1.25
CA ASN A 192 -3.21 -13.44 1.32
C ASN A 192 -2.65 -13.90 -0.02
N TYR A 193 -3.43 -14.64 -0.83
CA TYR A 193 -3.02 -15.01 -2.19
C TYR A 193 -2.68 -13.76 -3.04
N TYR A 194 -3.54 -12.75 -3.03
CA TYR A 194 -3.28 -11.50 -3.76
C TYR A 194 -2.07 -10.74 -3.18
N LEU A 195 -1.94 -10.64 -1.86
CA LEU A 195 -0.81 -9.97 -1.22
C LEU A 195 0.52 -10.68 -1.52
N ILE A 196 0.55 -12.02 -1.52
CA ILE A 196 1.74 -12.80 -1.91
C ILE A 196 2.10 -12.53 -3.37
N SER A 197 1.11 -12.53 -4.27
CA SER A 197 1.36 -12.23 -5.68
C SER A 197 1.97 -10.84 -5.86
N ALA A 198 1.44 -9.83 -5.16
CA ALA A 198 1.96 -8.47 -5.16
C ALA A 198 3.37 -8.38 -4.56
N PHE A 199 3.65 -9.15 -3.50
CA PHE A 199 4.97 -9.22 -2.88
C PHE A 199 6.02 -9.80 -3.82
N LEU A 200 5.69 -10.89 -4.53
CA LEU A 200 6.58 -11.50 -5.51
C LEU A 200 6.89 -10.55 -6.67
N VAL A 201 5.88 -9.83 -7.18
CA VAL A 201 6.09 -8.81 -8.21
C VAL A 201 6.99 -7.68 -7.71
N ASN A 202 6.80 -7.22 -6.47
CA ASN A 202 7.68 -6.23 -5.83
C ASN A 202 9.12 -6.73 -5.69
N LEU A 203 9.33 -7.96 -5.22
CA LEU A 203 10.67 -8.55 -5.11
C LEU A 203 11.35 -8.68 -6.47
N GLY A 204 10.62 -9.14 -7.48
CA GLY A 204 11.11 -9.20 -8.86
C GLY A 204 11.50 -7.83 -9.39
N GLY A 205 10.62 -6.83 -9.23
CA GLY A 205 10.88 -5.44 -9.61
C GLY A 205 12.09 -4.85 -8.90
N PHE A 206 12.25 -5.10 -7.59
CA PHE A 206 13.44 -4.70 -6.84
C PHE A 206 14.72 -5.33 -7.40
N GLY A 207 14.70 -6.64 -7.68
CA GLY A 207 15.83 -7.37 -8.25
C GLY A 207 16.24 -6.80 -9.60
N VAL A 208 15.29 -6.66 -10.52
CA VAL A 208 15.51 -6.13 -11.88
C VAL A 208 16.06 -4.70 -11.83
N THR A 209 15.40 -3.81 -11.09
CA THR A 209 15.84 -2.40 -11.01
C THR A 209 17.22 -2.26 -10.36
N LYS A 210 17.54 -3.08 -9.35
CA LYS A 210 18.87 -3.10 -8.72
C LYS A 210 19.95 -3.61 -9.67
N ILE A 211 19.67 -4.64 -10.46
CA ILE A 211 20.58 -5.16 -11.49
C ILE A 211 20.82 -4.08 -12.55
N MET A 212 19.75 -3.53 -13.15
CA MET A 212 19.85 -2.48 -14.16
C MET A 212 20.63 -1.25 -13.69
N SER A 213 20.45 -0.86 -12.43
CA SER A 213 21.16 0.29 -11.86
C SER A 213 22.68 0.13 -11.80
N LYS A 214 23.21 -1.11 -11.87
CA LYS A 214 24.65 -1.39 -11.94
C LYS A 214 25.20 -1.37 -13.37
N PHE A 215 24.38 -1.67 -14.36
CA PHE A 215 24.79 -1.78 -15.77
C PHE A 215 24.61 -0.49 -16.56
N ILE A 216 23.74 0.41 -16.08
CA ILE A 216 23.46 1.74 -16.67
C ILE A 216 24.03 2.82 -15.75
#